data_AF-A0A7H9VIE6-F1
#
_entry.id   AF-A0A7H9VIE6-F1
#
_cell.length_a   1.000
_cell.length_b   1.000
_cell.length_c   1.000
_cell.angle_alpha   90.00
_cell.angle_beta   90.00
_cell.angle_gamma   90.00
#
_symmetry.space_group_name_H-M   'P 1'
#
loop_
_entity.id
_entity.type
_entity.pdbx_description
1 polymer ?
#
loop_
_entity_poly.entity_id
_entity_poly.type
_entity_poly.pdbx_seq_one_letter_code
_entity_poly.pdbx_strand_id
1 'polypeptide(L)'
;IPQLKQAFADGADIHAITASEMFNVPVEGMPSEVRRRAKAINFGIIYGISAFGLANQLSIPRDEASAYIKRYFERFPGIRDYIEETKAYARENGFVETIFGRRIHYPEIR
;
A
#
# COMPACT_ATOMS: atom_id res chain seq x y z
N ILE A 1 -8.97 -8.65 -3.50
CA ILE A 1 -9.50 -7.30 -3.23
C ILE A 1 -10.37 -6.85 -4.41
N PRO A 2 -11.70 -6.98 -4.32
CA PRO A 2 -12.63 -6.68 -5.42
C PRO A 2 -12.46 -5.28 -6.01
N GLN A 3 -12.25 -4.26 -5.15
CA GLN A 3 -12.08 -2.87 -5.55
C GLN A 3 -10.88 -2.67 -6.48
N LEU A 4 -9.74 -3.28 -6.16
CA LEU A 4 -8.55 -3.22 -7.02
C LEU A 4 -8.75 -3.98 -8.32
N LYS A 5 -9.36 -5.18 -8.27
CA LYS A 5 -9.63 -5.98 -9.47
C LYS A 5 -10.51 -5.19 -10.45
N GLN A 6 -11.56 -4.53 -9.96
CA GLN A 6 -12.44 -3.70 -10.76
C GLN A 6 -11.69 -2.49 -11.34
N ALA A 7 -10.94 -1.75 -10.52
CA ALA A 7 -10.16 -0.60 -10.99
C ALA A 7 -9.17 -0.98 -12.11
N PHE A 8 -8.52 -2.14 -12.00
CA PHE A 8 -7.65 -2.64 -13.08
C PHE A 8 -8.44 -3.07 -14.32
N ALA A 9 -9.61 -3.70 -14.17
CA ALA A 9 -10.47 -4.09 -15.29
C ALA A 9 -10.99 -2.87 -16.07
N ASP A 10 -11.28 -1.77 -15.36
CA ASP A 10 -11.76 -0.52 -15.93
C ASP A 10 -10.63 0.35 -16.53
N GLY A 11 -9.37 -0.10 -16.46
CA GLY A 11 -8.20 0.66 -16.92
C GLY A 11 -7.92 1.91 -16.07
N ALA A 12 -8.45 1.96 -14.85
CA ALA A 12 -8.33 3.12 -13.99
C ALA A 12 -6.93 3.26 -13.39
N ASP A 13 -6.43 4.49 -13.31
CA ASP A 13 -5.15 4.77 -12.65
C ASP A 13 -5.34 4.73 -11.13
N ILE A 14 -4.99 3.60 -10.53
CA ILE A 14 -5.08 3.40 -9.07
C ILE A 14 -4.30 4.45 -8.28
N HIS A 15 -3.19 4.96 -8.83
CA HIS A 15 -2.37 5.96 -8.14
C HIS A 15 -3.06 7.32 -8.19
N ALA A 16 -3.68 7.68 -9.31
CA ALA A 16 -4.47 8.91 -9.41
C ALA A 16 -5.73 8.85 -8.55
N ILE A 17 -6.43 7.71 -8.50
CA ILE A 17 -7.58 7.51 -7.60
C ILE A 17 -7.15 7.65 -6.13
N THR A 18 -6.06 6.97 -5.73
CA THR A 18 -5.56 7.07 -4.36
C THR A 18 -5.12 8.50 -4.06
N ALA A 19 -4.42 9.17 -4.99
CA ALA A 19 -4.02 10.57 -4.85
C ALA A 19 -5.23 11.49 -4.65
N SER A 20 -6.29 11.27 -5.44
CA SER A 20 -7.49 12.09 -5.40
C SER A 20 -8.18 12.00 -4.04
N GLU A 21 -8.35 10.79 -3.51
CA GLU A 21 -8.95 10.58 -2.20
C GLU A 21 -8.04 11.06 -1.04
N MET A 22 -6.73 10.92 -1.18
CA MET A 22 -5.77 11.30 -0.12
C MET A 22 -5.55 12.80 -0.04
N PHE A 23 -5.33 13.46 -1.17
CA PHE A 23 -4.99 14.88 -1.26
C PHE A 23 -6.19 15.77 -1.58
N ASN A 24 -7.39 15.19 -1.71
CA ASN A 24 -8.62 15.89 -2.05
C ASN A 24 -8.51 16.72 -3.34
N VAL A 25 -7.89 16.13 -4.37
CA VAL A 25 -7.73 16.73 -5.71
C VAL A 25 -8.49 15.92 -6.75
N PRO A 26 -9.11 16.52 -7.77
CA PRO A 26 -9.74 15.74 -8.83
C PRO A 26 -8.70 14.92 -9.62
N VAL A 27 -9.12 13.75 -10.11
CA VAL A 27 -8.30 12.95 -11.04
C VAL A 27 -8.09 13.69 -12.35
N GLU A 28 -9.14 14.34 -12.85
CA GLU A 28 -9.08 15.19 -14.03
C GLU A 28 -8.20 16.42 -13.76
N GLY A 29 -7.22 16.65 -14.63
CA GLY A 29 -6.27 17.75 -14.47
C GLY A 29 -5.27 17.58 -13.32
N MET A 30 -5.16 16.38 -12.72
CA MET A 30 -4.22 16.14 -11.62
C MET A 30 -2.78 16.45 -12.04
N PRO A 31 -2.04 17.29 -11.28
CA PRO A 31 -0.62 17.52 -11.54
C PRO A 31 0.18 16.22 -11.43
N SER A 32 1.11 16.01 -12.37
CA SER A 32 1.94 14.81 -12.44
C SER A 32 2.75 14.55 -11.17
N GLU A 33 3.16 15.62 -10.47
CA GLU A 33 3.85 15.54 -9.19
C GLU A 33 2.98 14.92 -8.08
N VAL A 34 1.71 15.31 -8.01
CA VAL A 34 0.76 14.78 -7.01
C VAL A 34 0.55 13.28 -7.22
N ARG A 35 0.38 12.87 -8.47
CA ARG A 35 0.34 11.45 -8.85
C ARG A 35 1.63 10.72 -8.47
N ARG A 36 2.80 11.33 -8.69
CA ARG A 36 4.10 10.74 -8.33
C ARG A 36 4.23 10.55 -6.83
N ARG A 37 3.77 11.50 -6.01
CA ARG A 37 3.72 11.38 -4.55
C ARG A 37 2.82 10.22 -4.16
N ALA A 38 1.59 10.15 -4.66
CA ALA A 38 0.67 9.04 -4.35
C ALA A 38 1.22 7.67 -4.76
N LYS A 39 1.92 7.58 -5.91
CA LYS A 39 2.62 6.36 -6.31
C LYS A 39 3.63 5.92 -5.25
N ALA A 40 4.45 6.84 -4.76
CA ALA A 40 5.42 6.56 -3.72
C ALA A 40 4.75 6.11 -2.41
N ILE A 41 3.61 6.71 -2.05
CA ILE A 41 2.83 6.32 -0.88
C ILE A 41 2.29 4.90 -1.03
N ASN A 42 1.64 4.58 -2.16
CA ASN A 42 1.06 3.25 -2.40
C ASN A 42 2.11 2.15 -2.26
N PHE A 43 3.29 2.33 -2.88
CA PHE A 43 4.36 1.37 -2.74
C PHE A 43 4.92 1.34 -1.31
N GLY A 44 5.13 2.50 -0.68
CA GLY A 44 5.57 2.57 0.69
C GLY A 44 4.67 1.77 1.64
N ILE A 45 3.36 1.97 1.55
CA ILE A 45 2.39 1.30 2.42
C ILE A 45 2.39 -0.21 2.19
N ILE A 46 2.38 -0.67 0.93
CA ILE A 46 2.41 -2.11 0.60
C ILE A 46 3.70 -2.77 1.11
N TYR A 47 4.82 -2.06 1.12
CA TYR A 47 6.09 -2.54 1.67
C TYR A 47 6.22 -2.32 3.19
N GLY A 48 5.17 -1.88 3.87
CA GLY A 48 5.15 -1.74 5.33
C GLY A 48 5.92 -0.52 5.87
N ILE A 49 5.99 0.57 5.09
CA ILE A 49 6.56 1.83 5.57
C ILE A 49 5.84 2.29 6.86
N SER A 50 6.61 2.74 7.84
CA SER A 50 6.03 3.31 9.05
C SER A 50 5.47 4.72 8.77
N ALA A 51 4.55 5.19 9.62
CA ALA A 51 4.08 6.58 9.55
C ALA A 51 5.24 7.59 9.63
N PHE A 52 6.29 7.28 10.39
CA PHE A 52 7.51 8.09 10.45
C PHE A 52 8.26 8.09 9.12
N GLY A 53 8.47 6.93 8.50
CA GLY A 53 9.13 6.83 7.20
C GLY A 53 8.35 7.56 6.11
N LEU A 54 7.03 7.43 6.12
CA LEU A 54 6.13 8.10 5.18
C LEU A 54 6.14 9.62 5.37
N ALA A 55 6.07 10.09 6.62
CA ALA A 55 6.16 11.51 6.96
C ALA A 55 7.44 12.16 6.42
N ASN A 56 8.59 11.50 6.62
CA ASN A 56 9.87 11.97 6.11
C ASN A 56 9.91 12.01 4.58
N GLN A 57 9.42 10.96 3.92
CA GLN A 57 9.43 10.88 2.45
C GLN A 57 8.53 11.94 1.80
N LEU A 58 7.42 12.28 2.44
CA LEU A 58 6.47 13.26 1.93
C LEU A 58 6.69 14.68 2.45
N SER A 59 7.59 14.86 3.42
CA SER A 59 7.78 16.12 4.16
C SER A 59 6.47 16.64 4.76
N ILE A 60 5.74 15.77 5.46
CA ILE A 60 4.47 16.08 6.13
C ILE A 60 4.52 15.70 7.63
N PRO A 61 3.61 16.24 8.45
CA PRO A 61 3.42 15.79 9.83
C PRO A 61 3.13 14.29 9.96
N ARG A 62 3.59 13.69 11.08
CA ARG A 62 3.45 12.24 11.35
C ARG A 62 2.01 11.79 11.52
N ASP A 63 1.18 12.61 12.14
CA ASP A 63 -0.26 12.41 12.29
C ASP A 63 -0.96 12.37 10.94
N GLU A 64 -0.62 13.27 10.02
CA GLU A 64 -1.11 13.27 8.64
C GLU A 64 -0.71 11.99 7.91
N ALA A 65 0.56 11.59 7.99
CA ALA A 65 1.04 10.32 7.42
C ALA A 65 0.32 9.09 8.02
N SER A 66 0.03 9.12 9.32
CA SER A 66 -0.72 8.05 9.99
C SER A 66 -2.17 7.97 9.49
N ALA A 67 -2.81 9.12 9.30
CA ALA A 67 -4.16 9.19 8.74
C ALA A 67 -4.20 8.67 7.30
N TYR A 68 -3.17 8.95 6.49
CA TYR A 68 -3.02 8.40 5.14
C TYR A 68 -2.93 6.88 5.12
N ILE A 69 -2.08 6.29 5.97
CA ILE A 69 -1.98 4.82 6.08
C ILE A 69 -3.32 4.22 6.52
N LYS A 70 -4.01 4.83 7.48
CA LYS A 70 -5.31 4.37 7.97
C LYS A 70 -6.36 4.38 6.86
N ARG A 71 -6.52 5.50 6.15
CA ARG A 71 -7.47 5.64 5.04
C ARG A 71 -7.20 4.64 3.92
N TYR A 72 -5.94 4.39 3.61
CA TYR A 72 -5.53 3.40 2.60
C TYR A 72 -6.04 1.99 2.95
N PHE A 73 -5.84 1.54 4.19
CA PHE A 73 -6.33 0.23 4.63
C PHE A 73 -7.84 0.16 4.85
N GLU A 74 -8.49 1.27 5.23
CA GLU A 74 -9.96 1.34 5.26
C GLU A 74 -10.56 1.17 3.86
N ARG A 75 -9.89 1.71 2.83
CA ARG A 75 -10.31 1.59 1.43
C ARG A 75 -10.05 0.20 0.86
N PHE A 76 -8.90 -0.39 1.20
CA PHE A 76 -8.44 -1.68 0.70
C PHE A 76 -8.16 -2.67 1.84
N PRO A 77 -9.20 -3.09 2.60
CA PRO A 77 -9.03 -3.92 3.80
C PRO A 77 -8.30 -5.23 3.50
N GLY A 78 -8.58 -5.85 2.34
CA GLY A 78 -7.94 -7.09 1.95
C GLY A 78 -6.42 -7.00 1.69
N ILE A 79 -5.83 -5.80 1.60
CA ILE A 79 -4.35 -5.67 1.60
C ILE A 79 -3.82 -5.95 3.00
N ARG A 80 -4.46 -5.39 4.03
CA ARG A 80 -4.07 -5.61 5.42
C ARG A 80 -4.22 -7.08 5.79
N ASP A 81 -5.34 -7.69 5.40
CA ASP A 81 -5.61 -9.10 5.67
C ASP A 81 -4.52 -9.98 5.04
N TYR A 82 -4.19 -9.74 3.77
CA TYR A 82 -3.11 -10.44 3.07
C TYR A 82 -1.75 -10.28 3.76
N ILE A 83 -1.40 -9.07 4.22
CA ILE A 83 -0.13 -8.81 4.92
C ILE A 83 -0.07 -9.60 6.23
N GLU A 84 -1.12 -9.57 7.05
CA GLU A 84 -1.13 -10.27 8.34
C GLU A 84 -1.18 -11.80 8.17
N GLU A 85 -1.94 -12.30 7.20
CA GLU A 85 -1.96 -13.72 6.83
C GLU A 85 -0.57 -14.19 6.37
N THR A 86 0.08 -13.43 5.48
CA THR A 86 1.44 -13.74 5.00
C THR A 86 2.45 -13.75 6.14
N LYS A 87 2.36 -12.80 7.08
CA LYS A 87 3.22 -12.77 8.27
C LYS A 87 2.97 -13.96 9.19
N ALA A 88 1.70 -14.34 9.41
CA ALA A 88 1.35 -15.51 10.22
C ALA A 88 1.91 -16.79 9.57
N TYR A 89 1.67 -16.99 8.28
CA TYR A 89 2.21 -18.09 7.50
C TYR A 89 3.74 -18.17 7.61
N ALA A 90 4.43 -17.03 7.44
CA ALA A 90 5.89 -16.98 7.48
C ALA A 90 6.45 -17.31 8.88
N ARG A 91 5.78 -16.89 9.96
CA ARG A 91 6.17 -17.26 11.34
C ARG A 91 6.01 -18.75 11.63
N GLU A 92 4.91 -19.33 11.16
CA GLU A 92 4.63 -20.76 11.33
C GLU A 92 5.63 -21.62 10.53
N ASN A 93 5.79 -21.30 9.24
CA ASN A 93 6.51 -22.14 8.28
C ASN A 93 8.01 -21.79 8.13
N GLY A 94 8.43 -20.57 8.50
CA GLY A 94 9.81 -20.08 8.35
C GLY A 94 10.17 -19.67 6.92
N PHE A 95 9.20 -19.52 6.02
CA PHE A 95 9.40 -19.08 4.63
C PHE A 95 8.13 -18.45 4.04
N VAL A 96 8.28 -17.77 2.90
CA VAL A 96 7.17 -17.38 2.01
C VAL A 96 7.34 -18.06 0.64
N GLU A 97 6.26 -18.15 -0.13
CA GLU A 97 6.25 -18.82 -1.43
C GLU A 97 5.73 -17.90 -2.54
N THR A 98 6.33 -17.93 -3.72
CA THR A 98 5.79 -17.24 -4.91
C THR A 98 4.69 -18.06 -5.57
N ILE A 99 3.93 -17.46 -6.49
CA ILE A 99 2.83 -18.12 -7.22
C ILE A 99 3.26 -19.43 -7.93
N PHE A 100 4.54 -19.56 -8.30
CA PHE A 100 5.08 -20.75 -8.98
C PHE A 100 5.83 -21.71 -8.03
N GLY A 101 5.69 -21.55 -6.72
CA GLY A 101 6.26 -22.47 -5.75
C GLY A 101 7.70 -22.17 -5.29
N ARG A 102 8.30 -21.05 -5.70
CA ARG A 102 9.65 -20.68 -5.24
C ARG A 102 9.57 -20.22 -3.79
N ARG A 103 10.33 -20.86 -2.90
CA ARG A 103 10.40 -20.50 -1.48
C ARG A 103 11.54 -19.54 -1.16
N ILE A 104 11.28 -18.64 -0.23
CA ILE A 104 12.25 -17.70 0.33
C ILE A 104 12.21 -17.87 1.85
N HIS A 105 13.30 -18.36 2.43
CA HIS A 105 13.39 -18.69 3.85
C HIS A 105 13.76 -17.47 4.70
N TYR A 106 13.14 -17.35 5.87
CA TYR A 106 13.43 -16.32 6.86
C TYR A 106 13.72 -16.97 8.22
N PRO A 107 14.97 -17.37 8.50
CA PRO A 107 15.30 -18.10 9.75
C PRO A 107 15.00 -17.33 11.03
N GLU A 108 15.06 -16.00 10.98
CA GLU A 108 14.90 -15.10 12.14
C GLU A 108 13.45 -14.60 12.34
N ILE A 109 12.48 -15.09 11.57
CA ILE A 109 11.12 -14.56 11.59
C ILE A 109 10.28 -15.04 12.79
N ARG A 110 10.75 -16.07 13.50
CA ARG A 110 10.08 -16.65 14.68
C ARG A 110 10.26 -15.80 15.92
#